data_AF-A0A075WH68-F1
#
_entry.id   AF-A0A075WH68-F1
#
_cell.length_a   1.000
_cell.length_b   1.000
_cell.length_c   1.000
_cell.angle_alpha   90.00
_cell.angle_beta   90.00
_cell.angle_gamma   90.00
#
_symmetry.space_group_name_H-M   'P 1'
#
loop_
_entity.id
_entity.type
_entity.pdbx_description
1 polymer ?
#
loop_
_entity_poly.entity_id
_entity_poly.type
_entity_poly.pdbx_seq_one_letter_code
_entity_poly.pdbx_strand_id
1 'polypeptide(L)'
;MYDFIAKFEKESFRKAIEQVINSLFGKIGKGCYKIVVDTSGIDLDLNKQKHRKPNEELEDKDYKWEFDGNEFFLGFKLAFAMDYKTKRPLLFLIYPANTSDCQIFEEMLEKLKRLSQTGNNSNG
;
A
#
# COMPACT_ATOMS: atom_id res chain seq x y z
N MET A 1 -21.70 7.83 8.20
CA MET A 1 -20.40 7.16 8.02
C MET A 1 -19.88 7.34 6.60
N TYR A 2 -20.64 6.95 5.57
CA TYR A 2 -20.24 7.14 4.16
C TYR A 2 -19.96 8.61 3.78
N ASP A 3 -20.84 9.54 4.17
CA ASP A 3 -20.62 10.99 3.92
C ASP A 3 -19.41 11.56 4.63
N PHE A 4 -18.96 10.92 5.71
CA PHE A 4 -17.76 11.32 6.42
C PHE A 4 -16.52 10.82 5.68
N ILE A 5 -16.50 9.54 5.27
CA ILE A 5 -15.39 8.95 4.51
C ILE A 5 -15.25 9.63 3.14
N ALA A 6 -16.35 9.96 2.46
CA ALA A 6 -16.34 10.61 1.15
C ALA A 6 -15.71 12.02 1.14
N LYS A 7 -15.57 12.65 2.31
CA LYS A 7 -14.92 13.97 2.44
C LYS A 7 -13.40 13.88 2.52
N PHE A 8 -12.83 12.69 2.73
CA PHE A 8 -11.39 12.53 2.80
C PHE A 8 -10.79 12.52 1.40
N GLU A 9 -10.07 13.59 1.09
CA GLU A 9 -9.11 13.55 -0.01
C GLU A 9 -7.95 12.62 0.33
N LYS A 10 -7.41 11.95 -0.70
CA LYS A 10 -6.34 10.97 -0.60
C LYS A 10 -5.13 11.46 0.23
N GLU A 11 -4.68 12.68 -0.04
CA GLU A 11 -3.50 13.25 0.65
C GLU A 11 -3.79 13.60 2.11
N SER A 12 -4.99 14.10 2.41
CA SER A 12 -5.42 14.40 3.78
C SER A 12 -5.52 13.12 4.61
N PHE A 13 -6.08 12.06 4.04
CA PHE A 13 -6.13 10.75 4.68
C PHE A 13 -4.73 10.17 4.92
N ARG A 14 -3.86 10.23 3.90
CA ARG A 14 -2.46 9.79 4.01
C ARG A 14 -1.74 10.50 5.15
N LYS A 15 -1.84 11.83 5.23
CA LYS A 15 -1.22 12.62 6.30
C LYS A 15 -1.77 12.24 7.69
N ALA A 16 -3.07 11.99 7.81
CA ALA A 16 -3.66 11.55 9.07
C ALA A 16 -3.07 10.19 9.52
N ILE A 17 -2.94 9.23 8.61
CA ILE A 17 -2.30 7.94 8.90
C ILE A 17 -0.83 8.12 9.29
N GLU A 18 -0.07 8.94 8.57
CA GLU A 18 1.33 9.25 8.90
C GLU A 18 1.45 9.87 10.30
N GLN A 19 0.54 10.76 10.69
CA GLN A 19 0.50 11.35 12.03
C GLN A 19 0.24 10.30 13.12
N VAL A 20 -0.71 9.39 12.90
CA VAL A 20 -0.98 8.29 13.84
C VAL A 20 0.25 7.40 14.01
N ILE A 21 0.89 7.00 12.90
CA ILE A 21 2.12 6.19 12.95
C ILE A 21 3.22 6.94 13.70
N ASN A 22 3.41 8.23 13.43
CA ASN A 22 4.41 9.04 14.10
C ASN A 22 4.14 9.19 15.60
N SER A 23 2.87 9.30 15.99
CA SER A 23 2.47 9.38 17.40
C SER A 23 2.73 8.06 18.14
N LEU A 24 2.50 6.91 17.49
CA LEU A 24 2.64 5.60 18.11
C LEU A 24 4.08 5.10 18.15
N PHE A 25 4.85 5.38 17.10
CA PHE A 25 6.18 4.78 16.91
C PHE A 25 7.32 5.82 16.93
N GLY A 26 7.03 7.11 17.17
CA GLY A 26 8.00 8.20 17.15
C GLY A 26 8.35 8.69 15.74
N LYS A 27 9.53 9.25 15.53
CA LYS A 27 10.04 9.54 14.18
C LYS A 27 10.88 8.36 13.68
N ILE A 28 10.95 8.20 12.35
CA ILE A 28 11.87 7.24 11.73
C ILE A 28 13.30 7.63 12.13
N GLY A 29 14.05 6.68 12.71
CA GLY A 29 15.45 6.90 13.12
C GLY A 29 16.39 7.05 11.91
N LYS A 30 17.68 7.21 12.17
CA LYS A 30 18.72 7.08 11.14
C LYS A 30 19.41 5.72 11.31
N GLY A 31 19.61 4.96 10.23
CA GLY A 31 20.34 3.68 10.30
C GLY A 31 20.00 2.65 9.22
N CYS A 32 20.66 1.49 9.29
CA CYS A 32 20.43 0.35 8.42
C CYS A 32 19.25 -0.49 8.95
N TYR A 33 18.17 -0.56 8.17
CA TYR A 33 16.95 -1.28 8.52
C TYR A 33 17.01 -2.73 8.02
N LYS A 34 16.63 -3.67 8.88
CA LYS A 34 16.16 -4.98 8.39
C LYS A 34 14.68 -4.80 8.09
N ILE A 35 14.32 -4.73 6.82
CA ILE A 35 12.94 -4.44 6.40
C ILE A 35 12.26 -5.76 6.04
N VAL A 36 11.08 -5.99 6.62
CA VAL A 36 10.16 -7.04 6.16
C VAL A 36 9.22 -6.39 5.16
N VAL A 37 9.12 -6.99 3.98
CA VAL A 37 8.20 -6.61 2.92
C VAL A 37 7.27 -7.77 2.66
N ASP A 38 5.98 -7.49 2.57
CA ASP A 38 4.97 -8.47 2.22
C ASP A 38 3.87 -7.84 1.36
N THR A 39 3.19 -8.67 0.58
CA THR A 39 2.06 -8.28 -0.28
C THR A 39 0.86 -9.15 0.02
N SER A 40 -0.29 -8.54 0.25
CA SER A 40 -1.53 -9.25 0.56
C SER A 40 -2.69 -8.72 -0.28
N GLY A 41 -3.61 -9.61 -0.68
CA GLY A 41 -4.82 -9.24 -1.41
C GLY A 41 -5.83 -8.50 -0.52
N ILE A 42 -6.43 -7.44 -1.06
CA ILE A 42 -7.63 -6.81 -0.51
C ILE A 42 -8.77 -7.13 -1.46
N ASP A 43 -9.63 -8.06 -1.05
CA ASP A 43 -10.79 -8.46 -1.83
C ASP A 43 -11.93 -7.43 -1.72
N LEU A 44 -12.58 -7.16 -2.85
CA LEU A 44 -13.76 -6.33 -2.96
C LEU A 44 -14.94 -7.22 -3.32
N ASP A 45 -15.72 -7.59 -2.31
CA ASP A 45 -17.01 -8.23 -2.51
C ASP A 45 -18.05 -7.20 -3.02
N LEU A 46 -17.99 -6.96 -4.32
CA LEU A 46 -19.06 -6.29 -5.04
C LEU A 46 -20.13 -7.35 -5.32
N ASN A 47 -21.02 -7.60 -4.36
CA ASN A 47 -22.18 -8.50 -4.39
C ASN A 47 -23.03 -8.52 -5.70
N LYS A 48 -22.78 -7.60 -6.64
CA LYS A 48 -23.42 -7.45 -7.94
C LYS A 48 -22.61 -8.00 -9.14
N GLN A 49 -21.36 -8.41 -8.98
CA GLN A 49 -20.51 -8.93 -10.08
C GLN A 49 -20.35 -10.46 -10.01
N LYS A 50 -21.48 -11.19 -10.00
CA LYS A 50 -21.48 -12.67 -10.07
C LYS A 50 -20.83 -13.25 -11.33
N HIS A 51 -20.48 -12.41 -12.29
CA HIS A 51 -19.73 -12.79 -13.48
C HIS A 51 -18.42 -12.03 -13.53
N ARG A 52 -17.32 -12.78 -13.53
CA ARG A 52 -15.98 -12.25 -13.75
C ARG A 52 -15.92 -11.54 -15.09
N LYS A 53 -15.63 -10.25 -15.05
CA LYS A 53 -15.37 -9.45 -16.23
C LYS A 53 -13.89 -9.54 -16.62
N PRO A 54 -13.56 -9.48 -17.91
CA PRO A 54 -12.18 -9.33 -18.36
C PRO A 54 -11.56 -8.02 -17.81
N ASN A 55 -10.24 -8.00 -17.59
CA ASN A 55 -9.58 -6.83 -17.00
C ASN A 55 -9.57 -5.63 -17.96
N GLU A 56 -9.72 -5.88 -19.25
CA GLU A 56 -9.91 -4.92 -20.34
C GLU A 56 -11.21 -4.11 -20.14
N GLU A 57 -12.30 -4.76 -19.70
CA GLU A 57 -13.55 -4.06 -19.35
C GLU A 57 -13.45 -3.24 -18.05
N LEU A 58 -12.38 -3.45 -17.29
CA LEU A 58 -12.15 -2.74 -16.04
C LEU A 58 -11.12 -1.62 -16.20
N GLU A 59 -10.61 -1.30 -17.39
CA GLU A 59 -9.52 -0.33 -17.63
C GLU A 59 -9.66 0.96 -16.80
N ASP A 60 -10.85 1.59 -16.80
CA ASP A 60 -11.16 2.82 -16.05
C ASP A 60 -11.43 2.61 -14.54
N LYS A 61 -11.19 1.40 -14.02
CA LYS A 61 -11.35 1.04 -12.60
C LYS A 61 -9.99 0.81 -11.97
N ASP A 62 -9.87 1.30 -10.73
CA ASP A 62 -8.64 1.14 -9.93
C ASP A 62 -8.42 -0.31 -9.46
N TYR A 63 -9.46 -1.14 -9.47
CA TYR A 63 -9.42 -2.54 -9.04
C TYR A 63 -9.48 -3.50 -10.23
N LYS A 64 -8.89 -4.69 -10.09
CA LYS A 64 -8.77 -5.70 -11.15
C LYS A 64 -8.98 -7.11 -10.60
N TRP A 65 -9.23 -8.07 -11.49
CA TRP A 65 -9.25 -9.48 -11.14
C TRP A 65 -7.83 -10.05 -11.08
N GLU A 66 -7.56 -10.90 -10.10
CA GLU A 66 -6.33 -11.67 -9.95
C GLU A 66 -6.64 -13.09 -9.46
N PHE A 67 -5.73 -14.03 -9.69
CA PHE A 67 -5.76 -15.37 -9.10
C PHE A 67 -4.71 -15.48 -8.00
N ASP A 68 -5.11 -15.79 -6.78
CA ASP A 68 -4.18 -15.90 -5.64
C ASP A 68 -3.52 -17.29 -5.51
N GLY A 69 -3.81 -18.19 -6.45
CA GLY A 69 -3.39 -19.59 -6.43
C GLY A 69 -4.51 -20.56 -6.01
N ASN A 70 -5.54 -20.07 -5.32
CA ASN A 70 -6.70 -20.85 -4.90
C ASN A 70 -7.98 -20.37 -5.59
N GLU A 71 -8.22 -19.07 -5.58
CA GLU A 71 -9.44 -18.46 -6.13
C GLU A 71 -9.17 -17.16 -6.87
N PHE A 72 -10.14 -16.79 -7.71
CA PHE A 72 -10.13 -15.48 -8.35
C PHE A 72 -10.79 -14.48 -7.42
N PHE A 73 -10.11 -13.36 -7.17
CA PHE A 73 -10.64 -12.26 -6.39
C PHE A 73 -10.60 -10.96 -7.21
N LEU A 74 -11.51 -10.05 -6.90
CA LEU A 74 -11.59 -8.73 -7.51
C LEU A 74 -11.14 -7.71 -6.49
N GLY A 75 -10.10 -6.94 -6.77
CA GLY A 75 -9.72 -5.91 -5.82
C GLY A 75 -8.35 -5.33 -6.03
N PHE A 76 -7.62 -5.28 -4.93
CA PHE A 76 -6.32 -4.64 -4.83
C PHE A 76 -5.28 -5.57 -4.19
N LYS A 77 -4.01 -5.17 -4.27
CA LYS A 77 -2.92 -5.68 -3.44
C LYS A 77 -2.41 -4.58 -2.53
N LEU A 78 -2.32 -4.88 -1.24
CA LEU A 78 -1.60 -4.09 -0.25
C LEU A 78 -0.14 -4.54 -0.21
N ALA A 79 0.77 -3.62 -0.49
CA ALA A 79 2.19 -3.82 -0.30
C ALA A 79 2.65 -3.07 0.96
N PHE A 80 3.26 -3.80 1.90
CA PHE A 80 3.59 -3.30 3.22
C PHE A 80 5.07 -3.50 3.54
N ALA A 81 5.72 -2.45 4.04
CA ALA A 81 7.07 -2.52 4.57
C ALA A 81 7.10 -2.09 6.04
N MET A 82 7.83 -2.87 6.85
CA MET A 82 8.05 -2.57 8.26
C MET A 82 9.49 -2.83 8.68
N ASP A 83 9.97 -2.06 9.65
CA ASP A 83 11.22 -2.37 10.31
C ASP A 83 11.08 -3.62 11.20
N TYR A 84 11.95 -4.61 11.00
CA TYR A 84 11.90 -5.90 11.68
C TYR A 84 12.04 -5.76 13.20
N LYS A 85 12.87 -4.84 13.69
CA LYS A 85 13.21 -4.73 15.12
C LYS A 85 12.16 -3.94 15.89
N THR A 86 11.82 -2.76 15.40
CA THR A 86 10.89 -1.81 16.05
C THR A 86 9.43 -2.09 15.70
N LYS A 87 9.19 -2.94 14.70
CA LYS A 87 7.85 -3.19 14.13
C LYS A 87 7.18 -1.94 13.56
N ARG A 88 7.95 -0.87 13.37
CA ARG A 88 7.45 0.39 12.85
C ARG A 88 7.07 0.23 11.38
N PRO A 89 5.86 0.64 10.98
CA PRO A 89 5.51 0.80 9.58
C PRO A 89 6.39 1.83 8.86
N LEU A 90 6.94 1.45 7.71
CA LEU A 90 7.79 2.32 6.89
C LEU A 90 7.08 2.81 5.63
N LEU A 91 6.30 1.94 4.98
CA LEU A 91 5.64 2.24 3.73
C LEU A 91 4.42 1.33 3.55
N PHE A 92 3.33 1.90 3.03
CA PHE A 92 2.15 1.18 2.56
C PHE A 92 1.82 1.68 1.17
N LEU A 93 1.58 0.77 0.23
CA LEU A 93 1.15 1.07 -1.13
C LEU A 93 0.00 0.16 -1.50
N ILE A 94 -0.92 0.66 -2.32
CA ILE A 94 -2.08 -0.08 -2.81
C ILE A 94 -1.99 -0.11 -4.33
N TYR A 95 -2.13 -1.30 -4.90
CA TYR A 95 -2.08 -1.56 -6.33
C TYR A 95 -3.35 -2.28 -6.78
N PRO A 96 -3.74 -2.18 -8.06
CA PRO A 96 -4.73 -3.08 -8.63
C PRO A 96 -4.30 -4.55 -8.45
N ALA A 97 -5.25 -5.47 -8.23
CA ALA A 97 -4.90 -6.85 -7.85
C ALA A 97 -4.00 -7.56 -8.86
N ASN A 98 -4.19 -7.32 -10.17
CA ASN A 98 -3.42 -7.97 -11.25
C ASN A 98 -1.98 -7.46 -11.39
N THR A 99 -1.53 -6.56 -10.51
CA THR A 99 -0.17 -6.02 -10.55
C THR A 99 0.81 -7.09 -10.09
N SER A 100 1.87 -7.32 -10.86
CA SER A 100 2.89 -8.32 -10.54
C SER A 100 3.66 -7.96 -9.27
N ASP A 101 3.92 -8.94 -8.41
CA ASP A 101 4.67 -8.74 -7.17
C ASP A 101 6.10 -8.25 -7.44
N CYS A 102 6.70 -8.62 -8.58
CA CYS A 102 8.02 -8.11 -8.99
C CYS A 102 7.99 -6.59 -9.21
N GLN A 103 6.97 -6.09 -9.92
CA GLN A 103 6.81 -4.65 -10.16
C GLN A 103 6.56 -3.89 -8.85
N ILE A 104 5.69 -4.45 -7.99
CA ILE A 104 5.41 -3.91 -6.66
C ILE A 104 6.69 -3.80 -5.84
N PHE A 105 7.49 -4.86 -5.83
CA PHE A 105 8.73 -4.92 -5.06
C PHE A 105 9.77 -3.89 -5.53
N GLU A 106 9.96 -3.73 -6.84
CA GLU A 106 10.87 -2.73 -7.40
C GLU A 106 10.46 -1.30 -6.99
N GLU A 107 9.18 -0.95 -7.16
CA GLU A 107 8.69 0.38 -6.77
C GLU A 107 8.80 0.61 -5.25
N MET A 108 8.53 -0.41 -4.43
CA MET A 108 8.72 -0.33 -2.99
C MET A 108 10.18 -0.03 -2.62
N LEU A 109 11.14 -0.72 -3.22
CA LEU A 109 12.56 -0.49 -2.98
C LEU A 109 12.97 0.94 -3.35
N GLU A 110 12.49 1.48 -4.47
CA GLU A 110 12.76 2.86 -4.85
C GLU A 110 12.24 3.87 -3.83
N LYS A 111 10.98 3.70 -3.39
CA LYS A 111 10.41 4.61 -2.38
C LYS A 111 11.12 4.50 -1.04
N LEU A 112 11.48 3.30 -0.59
CA LEU A 112 12.25 3.09 0.63
C LEU A 112 13.63 3.76 0.56
N LYS A 113 14.31 3.72 -0.60
CA LYS A 113 15.57 4.45 -0.82
C LYS A 113 15.39 5.96 -0.74
N ARG A 114 14.30 6.52 -1.28
CA ARG A 114 14.02 7.96 -1.16
C ARG A 114 13.73 8.38 0.28
N LEU A 115 13.03 7.55 1.04
CA LEU A 115 12.75 7.79 2.46
C LEU A 115 14.03 7.79 3.30
N SER A 116 15.00 6.91 3.00
CA SER A 116 16.28 6.89 3.70
C SER A 116 17.15 8.11 3.37
N GLN A 117 17.08 8.63 2.14
CA GLN A 117 17.82 9.81 1.70
C GLN A 117 17.24 11.13 2.23
N THR A 118 15.91 11.24 2.36
CA THR A 118 15.25 12.49 2.80
C THR A 118 15.60 12.85 4.25
N GLY A 119 15.99 11.87 5.07
CA GLY A 119 16.53 12.11 6.42
C GLY A 119 17.94 12.74 6.48
N ASN A 120 18.64 12.87 5.34
CA ASN A 120 20.01 13.41 5.26
C ASN A 120 20.07 14.91 4.96
N ASN A 121 19.01 15.54 4.44
CA ASN A 121 19.04 16.94 3.98
C ASN A 121 18.54 17.98 4.99
N SER A 122 18.31 17.60 6.25
CA SER A 122 17.80 18.49 7.31
C SER A 122 18.85 18.92 8.35
N ASN A 123 20.14 18.73 8.06
CA ASN A 123 21.27 19.25 8.85
C ASN A 123 22.16 20.17 8.00
N GLY A 124 21.57 21.26 7.49
CA GLY A 124 22.29 22.39 6.89
C GLY A 124 21.89 23.67 7.59
#